data_AF-A0A3B3QBY0-F1
#
_entry.id   AF-A0A3B3QBY0-F1
#
_cell.length_a   1.000
_cell.length_b   1.000
_cell.length_c   1.000
_cell.angle_alpha   90.00
_cell.angle_beta   90.00
_cell.angle_gamma   90.00
#
_symmetry.space_group_name_H-M   'P 1'
#
loop_
_entity.id
_entity.type
_entity.pdbx_description
1 polymer ?
#
loop_
_entity_poly.entity_id
_entity_poly.type
_entity_poly.pdbx_seq_one_letter_code
_entity_poly.pdbx_strand_id
1 'polypeptide(L)'
;MLFGSLFSPNLFQMVHFLANNADKIESVHFSDQFSGAKLVQEEGQPLKMPESRKTLLFTFNVPGMGNVSPRDMESLFPLMDMVIYSIDKVKKFRLNREGKQKAEKNRARVEENFLKLTHTQRQEAAQTRREEKKRAEKERIMNEEDPDRQRRLEIAAPELKTQLLK
;
A
#
# COMPACT_ATOMS: atom_id res chain seq x y z
N MET A 1 -19.69 9.91 -8.54
CA MET A 1 -20.83 9.66 -7.62
C MET A 1 -20.51 9.90 -6.14
N LEU A 2 -19.26 9.81 -5.66
CA LEU A 2 -18.92 10.00 -4.23
C LEU A 2 -19.14 11.44 -3.71
N PHE A 3 -18.85 12.47 -4.52
CA PHE A 3 -18.96 13.87 -4.08
C PHE A 3 -20.41 14.37 -3.92
N GLY A 4 -21.34 13.94 -4.78
CA GLY A 4 -22.72 14.44 -4.75
C GLY A 4 -23.51 13.99 -3.52
N SER A 5 -23.22 12.79 -2.99
CA SER A 5 -23.95 12.21 -1.86
C SER A 5 -23.39 12.62 -0.50
N LEU A 6 -22.13 13.06 -0.40
CA LEU A 6 -21.56 13.55 0.87
C LEU A 6 -22.21 14.86 1.32
N PHE A 7 -22.75 15.66 0.39
CA PHE A 7 -23.21 17.01 0.68
C PHE A 7 -24.69 17.28 0.33
N SER A 8 -25.49 16.29 -0.05
CA SER A 8 -26.77 16.43 -0.78
C SER A 8 -27.78 17.55 -0.41
N PRO A 9 -28.03 17.99 0.84
CA PRO A 9 -28.88 19.17 1.08
C PRO A 9 -28.11 20.51 1.10
N ASN A 10 -26.79 20.48 1.33
CA ASN A 10 -25.90 21.65 1.39
C ASN A 10 -24.79 21.57 0.33
N LEU A 11 -25.00 20.80 -0.75
CA LEU A 11 -23.97 20.52 -1.76
C LEU A 11 -23.56 21.82 -2.44
N PHE A 12 -24.55 22.65 -2.74
CA PHE A 12 -24.32 23.97 -3.28
C PHE A 12 -23.52 24.87 -2.32
N GLN A 13 -23.86 24.86 -1.02
CA GLN A 13 -23.14 25.64 -0.01
C GLN A 13 -21.70 25.15 0.17
N MET A 14 -21.47 23.83 0.18
CA MET A 14 -20.13 23.28 0.30
C MET A 14 -19.30 23.53 -0.96
N VAL A 15 -19.88 23.34 -2.15
CA VAL A 15 -19.20 23.64 -3.41
C VAL A 15 -18.84 25.12 -3.50
N HIS A 16 -19.75 26.00 -3.11
CA HIS A 16 -19.50 27.44 -3.01
C HIS A 16 -18.41 27.76 -1.97
N PHE A 17 -18.45 27.12 -0.80
CA PHE A 17 -17.41 27.27 0.22
C PHE A 17 -16.03 26.85 -0.28
N LEU A 18 -15.94 25.69 -0.93
CA LEU A 18 -14.70 25.17 -1.50
C LEU A 18 -14.19 26.08 -2.62
N ALA A 19 -15.08 26.58 -3.49
CA ALA A 19 -14.70 27.53 -4.54
C ALA A 19 -14.15 28.84 -3.97
N ASN A 20 -14.78 29.38 -2.92
CA ASN A 20 -14.37 30.64 -2.30
C ASN A 20 -13.09 30.56 -1.47
N ASN A 21 -12.62 29.35 -1.14
CA ASN A 21 -11.41 29.14 -0.37
C ASN A 21 -10.41 28.21 -1.09
N ALA A 22 -10.56 28.05 -2.41
CA ALA A 22 -9.76 27.11 -3.20
C ALA A 22 -8.26 27.44 -3.16
N ASP A 23 -7.91 28.72 -3.04
CA ASP A 23 -6.54 29.23 -2.88
C ASP A 23 -5.88 28.76 -1.58
N LYS A 24 -6.68 28.60 -0.52
CA LYS A 24 -6.22 28.17 0.81
C LYS A 24 -6.21 26.65 0.99
N ILE A 25 -6.79 25.90 0.05
CA ILE A 25 -6.92 24.45 0.13
C ILE A 25 -5.98 23.83 -0.91
N GLU A 26 -4.91 23.21 -0.44
CA GLU A 26 -3.99 22.47 -1.32
C GLU A 26 -4.61 21.12 -1.70
N SER A 27 -5.09 20.36 -0.70
CA SER A 27 -5.70 19.07 -0.96
C SER A 27 -6.68 18.65 0.12
N VAL A 28 -7.68 17.87 -0.28
CA VAL A 28 -8.57 17.17 0.64
C VAL A 28 -8.70 15.72 0.22
N HIS A 29 -8.37 14.81 1.13
CA HIS A 29 -8.35 13.38 0.91
C HIS A 29 -9.30 12.66 1.86
N PHE A 30 -10.28 11.95 1.29
CA PHE A 30 -11.18 11.06 2.00
C PHE A 30 -10.87 9.63 1.57
N SER A 31 -10.44 8.79 2.51
CA SER A 31 -10.16 7.39 2.18
C SER A 31 -10.54 6.47 3.33
N ASP A 32 -11.12 5.33 2.99
CA ASP A 32 -11.32 4.23 3.92
C ASP A 32 -10.30 3.10 3.75
N GLN A 33 -9.32 3.29 2.86
CA GLN A 33 -8.26 2.34 2.51
C GLN A 33 -6.88 3.02 2.49
N PHE A 34 -6.66 4.03 3.33
CA PHE A 34 -5.39 4.75 3.36
C PHE A 34 -4.32 3.86 4.00
N SER A 35 -3.21 3.61 3.30
CA SER A 35 -2.12 2.74 3.76
C SER A 35 -0.78 3.48 3.92
N GLY A 36 -0.81 4.82 3.99
CA GLY A 36 0.40 5.64 4.07
C GLY A 36 0.92 6.12 2.72
N ALA A 37 2.00 6.90 2.76
CA ALA A 37 2.73 7.27 1.55
C ALA A 37 3.26 6.00 0.87
N LYS A 38 3.15 5.92 -0.46
CA LYS A 38 3.81 4.86 -1.21
C LYS A 38 5.31 5.01 -0.98
N LEU A 39 5.89 4.09 -0.20
CA LEU A 39 7.34 4.00 -0.09
C LEU A 39 7.86 3.74 -1.51
N VAL A 40 8.71 4.63 -2.01
CA VAL A 40 9.51 4.36 -3.20
C VAL A 40 10.32 3.10 -2.85
N GLN A 41 10.10 2.03 -3.62
CA GLN A 41 10.66 0.70 -3.36
C GLN A 41 12.20 0.75 -3.46
N GLU A 42 12.87 1.03 -2.35
CA GLU A 42 14.32 0.78 -2.22
C GLU A 42 14.61 -0.54 -1.50
N GLU A 43 13.69 -1.07 -0.71
CA GLU A 43 13.77 -2.41 -0.13
C GLU A 43 12.63 -3.27 -0.66
N GLY A 44 12.92 -4.55 -0.89
CA GLY A 44 12.09 -5.51 -1.64
C GLY A 44 10.58 -5.47 -1.33
N GLN A 45 9.78 -5.94 -2.29
CA GLN A 45 8.33 -5.82 -2.19
C GLN A 45 7.77 -6.40 -0.88
N PRO A 46 6.83 -5.69 -0.21
CA PRO A 46 6.25 -6.14 1.04
C PRO A 46 5.62 -7.52 0.90
N LEU A 47 6.02 -8.48 1.74
CA LEU A 47 5.41 -9.82 1.80
C LEU A 47 4.08 -9.87 2.57
N LYS A 48 3.71 -8.75 3.19
CA LYS A 48 2.44 -8.54 3.90
C LYS A 48 1.69 -7.36 3.30
N MET A 49 0.37 -7.49 3.24
CA MET A 49 -0.48 -6.41 2.78
C MET A 49 -0.32 -5.20 3.70
N PRO A 50 -0.23 -3.98 3.15
CA PRO A 50 -0.22 -2.77 3.96
C PRO A 50 -1.48 -2.67 4.82
N GLU A 51 -1.33 -2.23 6.06
CA GLU A 51 -2.48 -1.96 6.92
C GLU A 51 -3.26 -0.76 6.37
N SER A 52 -4.55 -0.94 6.15
CA SER A 52 -5.43 0.11 5.65
C SER A 52 -6.23 0.73 6.79
N ARG A 53 -6.30 2.06 6.82
CA ARG A 53 -7.09 2.82 7.80
C ARG A 53 -8.04 3.80 7.14
N LYS A 54 -9.10 4.15 7.86
CA LYS A 54 -9.98 5.27 7.50
C LYS A 54 -9.30 6.57 7.88
N THR A 55 -9.15 7.50 6.95
CA THR A 55 -8.43 8.74 7.17
C THR A 55 -9.05 9.87 6.37
N LEU A 56 -9.15 11.03 7.02
CA LEU A 56 -9.38 12.31 6.38
C LEU A 56 -8.07 13.10 6.48
N LEU A 57 -7.52 13.53 5.35
CA LEU A 57 -6.36 14.40 5.30
C LEU A 57 -6.77 15.71 4.66
N PHE A 58 -6.44 16.81 5.32
CA PHE A 58 -6.65 18.16 4.82
C PHE A 58 -5.29 18.85 4.80
N THR A 59 -4.92 19.37 3.64
CA THR A 59 -3.70 20.17 3.47
C THR A 59 -4.13 21.58 3.09
N PHE A 60 -3.74 22.55 3.92
CA PHE A 60 -4.09 23.96 3.74
C PHE A 60 -2.84 24.78 3.49
N ASN A 61 -2.95 25.74 2.59
CA ASN A 61 -1.92 26.75 2.37
C ASN A 61 -2.08 27.82 3.46
N VAL A 62 -1.11 27.90 4.36
CA VAL A 62 -1.08 28.95 5.39
C VAL A 62 -0.53 30.24 4.76
N PRO A 63 -1.25 31.38 4.88
CA PRO A 63 -0.76 32.65 4.34
C PRO A 63 0.53 33.10 5.03
N GLY A 64 1.35 33.90 4.33
CA GLY A 64 2.52 34.55 4.94
C GLY A 64 3.85 33.81 4.80
N MET A 65 3.90 32.64 4.12
CA MET A 65 5.14 31.94 3.75
C MET A 65 6.17 31.82 4.90
N GLY A 66 5.70 31.57 6.12
CA GLY A 66 6.55 31.47 7.33
C GLY A 66 6.50 32.66 8.28
N ASN A 67 6.01 33.82 7.84
CA ASN A 67 5.75 35.00 8.67
C ASN A 67 4.24 35.16 8.93
N VAL A 68 3.67 34.17 9.62
CA VAL A 68 2.22 34.09 9.87
C VAL A 68 1.83 35.04 11.00
N SER A 69 0.92 35.98 10.75
CA SER A 69 0.31 36.79 11.80
C SER A 69 -0.92 36.10 12.41
N PRO A 70 -1.35 36.45 13.65
CA PRO A 70 -2.60 35.96 14.21
C PRO A 70 -3.82 36.20 13.30
N ARG A 71 -3.84 37.33 12.57
CA ARG A 71 -4.90 37.68 11.62
C ARG A 71 -4.94 36.74 10.42
N ASP A 72 -3.78 36.27 9.96
CA ASP A 72 -3.71 35.30 8.87
C ASP A 72 -4.28 33.94 9.31
N MET A 73 -4.08 33.56 10.56
CA MET A 73 -4.64 32.33 11.14
C MET A 73 -6.17 32.39 11.30
N GLU A 74 -6.73 33.56 11.65
CA GLU A 74 -8.19 33.75 11.70
C GLU A 74 -8.85 33.48 10.34
N SER A 75 -8.15 33.78 9.23
CA SER A 75 -8.65 33.52 7.88
C SER A 75 -8.83 32.03 7.54
N LEU A 76 -8.24 31.14 8.35
CA LEU A 76 -8.32 29.69 8.24
C LEU A 76 -9.43 29.10 9.13
N PHE A 77 -10.04 29.87 10.04
CA PHE A 77 -11.09 29.36 10.92
C PHE A 77 -12.27 28.73 10.16
N PRO A 78 -12.77 29.31 9.05
CA PRO A 78 -13.84 28.68 8.29
C PRO A 78 -13.45 27.29 7.74
N LEU A 79 -12.15 27.06 7.47
CA LEU A 79 -11.67 25.75 7.02
C LEU A 79 -11.76 24.70 8.13
N MET A 80 -11.57 25.10 9.39
CA MET A 80 -11.74 24.20 10.55
C MET A 80 -13.20 23.78 10.72
N ASP A 81 -14.14 24.71 10.54
CA ASP A 81 -15.57 24.39 10.52
C ASP A 81 -15.90 23.38 9.41
N MET A 82 -15.28 23.53 8.24
CA MET A 82 -15.43 22.59 7.13
C MET A 82 -14.84 21.20 7.43
N VAL A 83 -13.73 21.12 8.17
CA VAL A 83 -13.18 19.84 8.68
C VAL A 83 -14.17 19.15 9.62
N ILE A 84 -14.70 19.88 10.61
CA ILE A 84 -15.66 19.33 11.58
C ILE A 84 -16.93 18.86 10.88
N TYR A 85 -17.46 19.70 9.99
CA TYR A 85 -18.62 19.35 9.17
C TYR A 85 -18.38 18.09 8.33
N SER A 86 -17.18 17.96 7.74
CA SER A 86 -16.80 16.78 6.95
C SER A 86 -16.79 15.50 7.81
N ILE A 87 -16.28 15.57 9.04
CA ILE A 87 -16.29 14.44 9.99
C ILE A 87 -17.73 13.99 10.25
N ASP A 88 -18.64 14.93 10.54
CA ASP A 88 -20.03 14.61 10.84
C ASP A 88 -20.78 14.03 9.64
N LYS A 89 -20.44 14.49 8.42
CA LYS A 89 -21.02 13.94 7.20
C LYS A 89 -20.51 12.55 6.90
N VAL A 90 -19.21 12.31 7.03
CA VAL A 90 -18.61 10.99 6.78
C VAL A 90 -19.19 9.93 7.72
N LYS A 91 -19.44 10.27 8.99
CA LYS A 91 -20.09 9.35 9.95
C LYS A 91 -21.47 8.87 9.49
N LYS A 92 -22.24 9.74 8.82
CA LYS A 92 -23.60 9.45 8.34
C LYS A 92 -23.62 8.88 6.92
N PHE A 93 -22.51 9.00 6.21
CA PHE A 93 -22.41 8.59 4.82
C PHE A 93 -22.52 7.08 4.68
N ARG A 94 -23.48 6.64 3.87
CA ARG A 94 -23.63 5.24 3.48
C ARG A 94 -23.67 5.15 1.97
N LEU A 95 -22.84 4.28 1.41
CA LEU A 95 -22.91 3.94 0.00
C LEU A 95 -24.25 3.27 -0.30
N ASN A 96 -24.77 3.53 -1.50
CA ASN A 96 -25.86 2.72 -2.04
C ASN A 96 -25.39 1.28 -2.27
N ARG A 97 -26.34 0.35 -2.48
CA ARG A 97 -26.04 -1.08 -2.65
C ARG A 97 -25.01 -1.34 -3.75
N GLU A 98 -25.18 -0.71 -4.91
CA GLU A 98 -24.27 -0.85 -6.05
C GLU A 98 -22.87 -0.30 -5.76
N GLY A 99 -22.79 0.88 -5.16
CA GLY A 99 -21.53 1.50 -4.77
C GLY A 99 -20.77 0.67 -3.74
N LYS A 100 -21.49 0.09 -2.78
CA LYS A 100 -20.92 -0.84 -1.80
C LYS A 100 -20.37 -2.10 -2.48
N GLN A 101 -21.16 -2.75 -3.34
CA GLN A 101 -20.73 -3.95 -4.06
C GLN A 101 -19.50 -3.68 -4.95
N LYS A 102 -19.48 -2.53 -5.63
CA LYS A 102 -18.34 -2.12 -6.45
C LYS A 102 -17.09 -1.90 -5.59
N ALA A 103 -17.22 -1.25 -4.44
CA ALA A 103 -16.10 -1.03 -3.51
C ALA A 103 -15.54 -2.35 -2.97
N GLU A 104 -16.40 -3.27 -2.53
CA GLU A 104 -16.01 -4.60 -2.04
C GLU A 104 -15.30 -5.42 -3.12
N LYS A 105 -15.84 -5.44 -4.35
CA LYS A 105 -15.21 -6.13 -5.48
C LYS A 105 -13.82 -5.55 -5.80
N ASN A 106 -13.66 -4.24 -5.71
CA ASN A 106 -12.38 -3.60 -5.96
C ASN A 106 -11.34 -3.93 -4.87
N ARG A 107 -11.76 -3.99 -3.60
CA ARG A 107 -10.89 -4.43 -2.48
C ARG A 107 -10.45 -5.87 -2.64
N ALA A 108 -11.38 -6.78 -2.92
CA ALA A 108 -11.08 -8.19 -3.16
C ALA A 108 -10.09 -8.37 -4.33
N ARG A 109 -10.23 -7.57 -5.40
CA ARG A 109 -9.29 -7.60 -6.53
C ARG A 109 -7.89 -7.13 -6.14
N VAL A 110 -7.77 -6.10 -5.31
CA VAL A 110 -6.47 -5.62 -4.82
C VAL A 110 -5.79 -6.69 -3.97
N GLU A 111 -6.55 -7.33 -3.08
CA GLU A 111 -6.07 -8.44 -2.25
C GLU A 111 -5.62 -9.65 -3.09
N GLU A 112 -6.43 -10.06 -4.07
CA GLU A 112 -6.09 -11.15 -4.99
C GLU A 112 -4.80 -10.86 -5.78
N ASN A 113 -4.65 -9.64 -6.28
CA ASN A 113 -3.44 -9.24 -7.00
C ASN A 113 -2.21 -9.30 -6.08
N PHE A 114 -2.34 -8.87 -4.83
CA PHE A 114 -1.27 -8.92 -3.85
C PHE A 114 -0.87 -10.37 -3.53
N LEU A 115 -1.84 -11.26 -3.35
CA LEU A 115 -1.61 -12.69 -3.11
C LEU A 115 -0.86 -13.36 -4.28
N LYS A 116 -1.27 -13.07 -5.52
CA LYS A 116 -0.58 -13.61 -6.71
C LYS A 116 0.86 -13.14 -6.81
N LEU A 117 1.09 -11.84 -6.55
CA LEU A 117 2.41 -11.24 -6.59
C LEU A 117 3.33 -11.83 -5.51
N THR A 118 2.86 -11.91 -4.27
CA THR A 118 3.63 -12.48 -3.15
C THR A 118 3.87 -13.98 -3.29
N HIS A 119 2.91 -14.74 -3.84
CA HIS A 119 3.11 -16.16 -4.11
C HIS A 119 4.23 -16.40 -5.12
N THR A 120 4.23 -15.65 -6.22
CA THR A 120 5.28 -15.73 -7.26
C THR A 120 6.66 -15.43 -6.67
N GLN A 121 6.77 -14.36 -5.89
CA GLN A 121 8.02 -14.01 -5.21
C GLN A 121 8.50 -15.08 -4.21
N ARG A 122 7.58 -15.69 -3.46
CA ARG A 122 7.93 -16.80 -2.55
C ARG A 122 8.44 -18.01 -3.32
N GLN A 123 7.84 -18.33 -4.46
CA GLN A 123 8.30 -19.41 -5.32
C GLN A 123 9.68 -19.13 -5.92
N GLU A 124 9.89 -17.92 -6.46
CA GLU A 124 11.18 -17.47 -7.00
C GLU A 124 12.28 -17.48 -5.93
N ALA A 125 11.99 -16.97 -4.72
CA ALA A 125 12.94 -16.97 -3.60
C ALA A 125 13.27 -18.39 -3.13
N ALA A 126 12.28 -19.30 -3.10
CA ALA A 126 12.50 -20.69 -2.75
C ALA A 126 13.32 -21.43 -3.82
N GLN A 127 13.08 -21.14 -5.10
CA GLN A 127 13.84 -21.70 -6.22
C GLN A 127 15.29 -21.21 -6.22
N THR A 128 15.50 -19.90 -6.08
CA THR A 128 16.84 -19.29 -6.01
C THR A 128 17.65 -19.90 -4.86
N ARG A 129 17.06 -20.02 -3.66
CA ARG A 129 17.71 -20.70 -2.51
C ARG A 129 18.04 -22.16 -2.78
N ARG A 130 17.21 -22.89 -3.53
CA ARG A 130 17.47 -24.30 -3.90
C ARG A 130 18.59 -24.40 -4.93
N GLU A 131 18.65 -23.49 -5.89
CA GLU A 131 19.68 -23.45 -6.93
C GLU A 131 21.04 -23.03 -6.38
N GLU A 132 21.07 -22.02 -5.50
CA GLU A 132 22.28 -21.61 -4.78
C GLU A 132 22.86 -22.76 -3.94
N LYS A 133 22.03 -23.50 -3.19
CA LYS A 133 22.49 -24.68 -2.44
C LYS A 133 23.08 -25.75 -3.35
N LYS A 134 22.43 -26.03 -4.49
CA LYS A 134 22.94 -27.00 -5.47
C LYS A 134 24.26 -26.54 -6.09
N ARG A 135 24.42 -25.24 -6.38
CA ARG A 135 25.64 -24.68 -6.94
C ARG A 135 26.79 -24.72 -5.92
N ALA A 136 26.53 -24.30 -4.68
CA ALA A 136 27.51 -24.33 -3.61
C ALA A 136 27.96 -25.76 -3.27
N GLU A 137 27.04 -26.72 -3.27
CA GLU A 137 27.39 -28.14 -3.06
C GLU A 137 28.24 -28.68 -4.22
N LYS A 138 27.90 -28.34 -5.48
CA LYS A 138 28.69 -28.71 -6.66
C LYS A 138 30.10 -28.11 -6.63
N GLU A 139 30.21 -26.83 -6.25
CA GLU A 139 31.48 -26.13 -6.10
C GLU A 139 32.33 -26.75 -4.98
N ARG A 140 31.71 -27.13 -3.86
CA ARG A 140 32.40 -27.83 -2.76
C ARG A 140 32.95 -29.19 -3.18
N ILE A 141 32.20 -29.97 -3.97
CA ILE A 141 32.67 -31.27 -4.47
C ILE A 141 33.81 -31.11 -5.49
N MET A 142 33.73 -30.09 -6.36
CA MET A 142 34.76 -29.79 -7.36
C MET A 142 36.09 -29.33 -6.73
N ASN A 143 36.03 -28.65 -5.58
CA ASN A 143 37.20 -28.17 -4.85
C ASN A 143 37.74 -29.18 -3.81
N GLU A 144 37.28 -30.44 -3.81
CA GLU A 144 37.81 -31.48 -2.92
C GLU A 144 39.19 -31.95 -3.40
N GLU A 145 40.19 -31.91 -2.52
CA GLU A 145 41.59 -32.20 -2.87
C GLU A 145 41.91 -33.71 -2.95
N ASP A 146 41.11 -34.56 -2.30
CA ASP A 146 41.26 -36.01 -2.27
C ASP A 146 40.47 -36.69 -3.42
N PRO A 147 41.13 -37.33 -4.41
CA PRO A 147 40.49 -37.92 -5.59
C PRO A 147 39.51 -39.06 -5.28
N ASP A 148 39.72 -39.77 -4.16
CA ASP A 148 38.86 -40.88 -3.75
C ASP A 148 37.63 -40.36 -2.99
N ARG A 149 37.78 -39.28 -2.22
CA ARG A 149 36.63 -38.58 -1.59
C ARG A 149 35.77 -37.87 -2.61
N GLN A 150 36.36 -37.21 -3.60
CA GLN A 150 35.62 -36.55 -4.68
C GLN A 150 34.73 -37.56 -5.42
N ARG A 151 35.28 -38.71 -5.83
CA ARG A 151 34.50 -39.78 -6.50
C ARG A 151 33.34 -40.30 -5.66
N ARG A 152 33.53 -40.48 -4.34
CA ARG A 152 32.44 -40.91 -3.43
C ARG A 152 31.33 -39.86 -3.35
N LEU A 153 31.67 -38.57 -3.26
CA LEU A 153 30.70 -37.48 -3.16
C LEU A 153 29.90 -37.29 -4.47
N GLU A 154 30.56 -37.43 -5.63
CA GLU A 154 29.91 -37.36 -6.95
C GLU A 154 28.89 -38.48 -7.18
N ILE A 155 29.13 -39.69 -6.65
CA ILE A 155 28.22 -40.84 -6.74
C ILE A 155 27.05 -40.72 -5.75
N ALA A 156 27.31 -40.26 -4.52
CA ALA A 156 26.27 -40.12 -3.49
C ALA A 156 25.26 -38.99 -3.77
N ALA A 157 25.69 -37.90 -4.40
CA ALA A 157 24.85 -36.74 -4.71
C ALA A 157 23.60 -37.03 -5.59
N PRO A 158 23.69 -37.81 -6.70
CA PRO A 158 22.52 -38.20 -7.49
C PRO A 158 21.63 -39.25 -6.81
N GLU A 159 22.19 -40.17 -6.00
CA GLU A 159 21.39 -41.17 -5.27
C GLU A 159 20.48 -40.52 -4.23
N LEU A 160 20.97 -39.53 -3.48
CA LEU A 160 20.18 -38.79 -2.50
C LEU A 160 19.03 -38.01 -3.15
N LYS A 161 19.24 -37.45 -4.35
CA LYS A 161 18.19 -36.77 -5.13
C LYS A 161 17.08 -37.72 -5.54
N THR A 162 17.43 -38.94 -5.94
CA THR A 162 16.46 -39.95 -6.40
C THR A 162 15.58 -40.46 -5.25
N GLN A 163 16.12 -40.48 -4.02
CA GLN A 163 15.36 -40.88 -2.82
C GLN A 163 14.40 -39.79 -2.32
N LEU A 164 14.73 -38.51 -2.49
CA LEU A 164 13.86 -37.39 -2.10
C LEU A 164 12.70 -37.12 -3.08
N LEU A 165 12.68 -37.80 -4.22
CA LEU A 165 11.66 -37.70 -5.27
C LEU A 165 10.68 -38.89 -5.29
N LYS A 166 10.84 -39.85 -4.36
CA LYS A 166 9.89 -40.95 -4.09
C LYS A 166 9.09 -40.63 -2.82
#